data_AF-A0A850MR14-F1
#
_entry.id   AF-A0A850MR14-F1
#
_cell.length_a   1.000
_cell.length_b   1.000
_cell.length_c   1.000
_cell.angle_alpha   90.00
_cell.angle_beta   90.00
_cell.angle_gamma   90.00
#
_symmetry.space_group_name_H-M   'P 1'
#
loop_
_entity.id
_entity.type
_entity.pdbx_description
1 polymer ?
#
loop_
_entity_poly.entity_id
_entity_poly.type
_entity_poly.pdbx_seq_one_letter_code
_entity_poly.pdbx_strand_id
1 'polypeptide(L)'
;MSVFKELGASSAEEVSLDKINSCRRQLDKIIMGEILGLTKEEQLEIYRGVVDLVKSRLEKAKSVGKRQRTKEGIDIDLLTKTVMEKIGSETLGKFYQEKILNQKTLYSKTLPEPADEMKVERDLYGWRLYSGRRSIECKSESEARYLKVWLEAGVRKVKIPKDKNYLKNIVSELEASKKKIDAIINSYLSSILDIKLRNRILRQLWQHLTEGAS
;
A
#
# COMPACT_ATOMS: atom_id res chain seq x y z
N MET A 1 -8.63 10.66 -34.83
CA MET A 1 -7.83 11.84 -35.20
C MET A 1 -7.42 12.54 -33.91
N SER A 2 -6.20 13.06 -33.80
CA SER A 2 -5.73 13.75 -32.58
C SER A 2 -5.55 15.23 -32.87
N VAL A 3 -5.90 16.09 -31.92
CA VAL A 3 -5.76 17.55 -32.02
C VAL A 3 -4.32 17.95 -32.38
N PHE A 4 -3.31 17.25 -31.83
CA PHE A 4 -1.90 17.50 -32.18
C PHE A 4 -1.58 17.22 -33.65
N LYS A 5 -2.25 16.23 -34.26
CA LYS A 5 -2.07 15.90 -35.68
C LYS A 5 -2.80 16.88 -36.58
N GLU A 6 -3.92 17.44 -36.14
CA GLU A 6 -4.66 18.47 -36.88
C GLU A 6 -3.96 19.83 -36.86
N LEU A 7 -3.34 20.18 -35.73
CA LEU A 7 -2.59 21.43 -35.56
C LEU A 7 -1.11 21.31 -35.95
N GLY A 8 -0.63 20.09 -36.22
CA GLY A 8 0.74 19.83 -36.66
C GLY A 8 1.80 20.11 -35.59
N ALA A 9 1.42 20.15 -34.31
CA ALA A 9 2.29 20.55 -33.21
C ALA A 9 1.98 19.75 -31.93
N SER A 10 3.02 19.49 -31.13
CA SER A 10 2.91 18.77 -29.85
C SER A 10 3.15 19.66 -28.63
N SER A 11 3.63 20.88 -28.85
CA SER A 11 3.75 21.96 -27.86
C SER A 11 3.30 23.30 -28.47
N ALA A 12 2.97 24.29 -27.63
CA ALA A 12 2.54 25.60 -28.09
C ALA A 12 3.61 26.33 -28.92
N GLU A 13 4.89 26.15 -28.59
CA GLU A 13 6.00 26.82 -29.28
C GLU A 13 6.18 26.33 -30.71
N GLU A 14 5.75 25.09 -31.00
CA GLU A 14 5.87 24.47 -32.32
C GLU A 14 4.74 24.85 -33.29
N VAL A 15 3.68 25.50 -32.79
CA VAL A 15 2.47 25.83 -33.56
C VAL A 15 2.79 26.87 -34.62
N SER A 16 2.46 26.54 -35.87
CA SER A 16 2.59 27.45 -37.01
C SER A 16 1.45 27.26 -38.01
N LEU A 17 0.98 28.35 -38.61
CA LEU A 17 -0.21 28.36 -39.48
C LEU A 17 -0.06 27.50 -40.74
N ASP A 18 1.16 27.31 -41.23
CA ASP A 18 1.49 26.46 -42.39
C ASP A 18 1.42 24.96 -42.09
N LYS A 19 1.56 24.56 -40.82
CA LYS A 19 1.51 23.16 -40.38
C LYS A 19 0.10 22.68 -40.03
N ILE A 20 -0.84 23.61 -39.90
CA ILE A 20 -2.24 23.30 -39.60
C ILE A 20 -2.89 22.64 -40.82
N ASN A 21 -3.74 21.65 -40.57
CA ASN A 21 -4.50 20.98 -41.61
C ASN A 21 -5.21 21.99 -42.53
N SER A 22 -5.01 21.85 -43.84
CA SER A 22 -5.47 22.81 -44.84
C SER A 22 -6.99 23.01 -44.85
N CYS A 23 -7.78 21.94 -44.68
CA CYS A 23 -9.24 22.01 -44.62
C CYS A 23 -9.71 22.77 -43.37
N ARG A 24 -9.07 22.51 -42.22
CA ARG A 24 -9.35 23.23 -40.97
C ARG A 24 -9.00 24.71 -41.07
N ARG A 25 -7.84 25.03 -41.66
CA ARG A 25 -7.35 26.39 -41.81
C ARG A 25 -8.26 27.25 -42.69
N GLN A 26 -8.84 26.66 -43.74
CA GLN A 26 -9.83 27.34 -44.59
C GLN A 26 -11.07 27.76 -43.80
N LEU A 27 -11.63 26.85 -43.00
CA LEU A 27 -12.79 27.13 -42.16
C LEU A 27 -12.47 28.17 -41.08
N ASP A 28 -11.36 27.99 -40.37
CA ASP A 28 -10.97 28.88 -39.29
C ASP A 28 -10.63 30.30 -39.81
N LYS A 29 -10.18 30.46 -41.06
CA LYS A 29 -9.99 31.78 -41.66
C LYS A 29 -11.31 32.56 -41.77
N ILE A 30 -12.40 31.87 -42.12
CA ILE A 30 -13.74 32.47 -42.20
C ILE A 30 -14.26 32.75 -40.79
N ILE A 31 -14.23 31.76 -39.90
CA ILE A 31 -14.79 31.91 -38.55
C ILE A 31 -13.97 32.89 -37.71
N MET A 32 -12.66 32.66 -37.57
CA MET A 32 -11.80 33.47 -36.72
C MET A 32 -11.47 34.81 -37.37
N GLY A 33 -11.23 34.84 -38.68
CA GLY A 33 -10.86 36.07 -39.39
C GLY A 33 -12.06 36.92 -39.78
N GLU A 34 -12.96 36.40 -40.61
CA GLU A 34 -14.04 37.19 -41.21
C GLU A 34 -15.20 37.47 -40.23
N ILE A 35 -15.58 36.48 -39.42
CA ILE A 35 -16.72 36.62 -38.48
C ILE A 35 -16.26 37.26 -37.16
N LEU A 36 -15.17 36.75 -36.57
CA LEU A 36 -14.68 37.20 -35.26
C LEU A 36 -13.65 38.33 -35.33
N GLY A 37 -13.15 38.67 -36.52
CA GLY A 37 -12.22 39.80 -36.71
C GLY A 37 -10.80 39.56 -36.19
N LEU A 38 -10.40 38.32 -35.94
CA LEU A 38 -9.10 37.98 -35.35
C LEU A 38 -7.97 38.07 -36.39
N THR A 39 -6.89 38.71 -35.98
CA THR A 39 -5.62 38.78 -36.73
C THR A 39 -4.94 37.42 -36.79
N LYS A 40 -3.93 37.27 -37.65
CA LYS A 40 -3.20 35.99 -37.79
C LYS A 40 -2.45 35.64 -36.51
N GLU A 41 -1.97 36.65 -35.81
CA GLU A 41 -1.26 36.56 -34.54
C GLU A 41 -2.19 36.05 -33.43
N GLU A 42 -3.40 36.63 -33.33
CA GLU A 42 -4.42 36.18 -32.37
C GLU A 42 -4.91 34.76 -32.66
N GLN A 43 -5.08 34.42 -33.94
CA GLN A 43 -5.41 33.05 -34.34
C GLN A 43 -4.33 32.05 -33.90
N LEU A 44 -3.06 32.43 -34.03
CA LEU A 44 -1.93 31.61 -33.61
C LEU A 44 -1.94 31.38 -32.09
N GLU A 45 -2.22 32.43 -31.30
CA GLU A 45 -2.36 32.33 -29.85
C GLU A 45 -3.52 31.41 -29.42
N ILE A 46 -4.63 31.41 -30.16
CA ILE A 46 -5.74 30.47 -29.91
C ILE A 46 -5.26 29.03 -30.11
N TYR A 47 -4.56 28.73 -31.20
CA TYR A 47 -4.06 27.37 -31.44
C TYR A 47 -3.05 26.94 -30.37
N ARG A 48 -2.17 27.84 -29.94
CA ARG A 48 -1.24 27.61 -28.82
C ARG A 48 -2.00 27.24 -27.54
N GLY A 49 -2.98 28.06 -27.18
CA GLY A 49 -3.82 27.82 -26.00
C GLY A 49 -4.57 26.48 -26.04
N VAL A 50 -5.04 26.05 -27.21
CA VAL A 50 -5.69 24.74 -27.38
C VAL A 50 -4.71 23.60 -27.19
N VAL A 51 -3.50 23.68 -27.78
CA VAL A 51 -2.45 22.66 -27.61
C VAL A 51 -2.06 22.52 -26.13
N ASP A 52 -1.84 23.63 -25.45
CA ASP A 52 -1.48 23.63 -24.03
C ASP A 52 -2.59 23.10 -23.12
N LEU A 53 -3.84 23.44 -23.42
CA LEU A 53 -4.99 22.94 -22.66
C LEU A 53 -5.11 21.42 -22.80
N VAL A 54 -4.99 20.88 -24.01
CA VAL A 54 -5.06 19.44 -24.27
C VAL A 54 -3.86 18.73 -23.64
N LYS A 55 -2.65 19.28 -23.76
CA LYS A 55 -1.44 18.75 -23.13
C LYS A 55 -1.58 18.70 -21.60
N SER A 56 -2.02 19.78 -20.98
CA SER A 56 -2.29 19.87 -19.54
C SER A 56 -3.31 18.83 -19.08
N ARG A 57 -4.37 18.60 -19.86
CA ARG A 57 -5.38 17.58 -19.55
C ARG A 57 -4.83 16.16 -19.68
N LEU A 58 -3.98 15.89 -20.67
CA LEU A 58 -3.33 14.58 -20.84
C LEU A 58 -2.28 14.32 -19.75
N GLU A 59 -1.51 15.32 -19.34
CA GLU A 59 -0.59 15.23 -18.22
C GLU A 59 -1.34 14.98 -16.90
N LYS A 60 -2.45 15.67 -16.67
CA LYS A 60 -3.36 15.38 -15.55
C LYS A 60 -3.90 13.95 -15.62
N ALA A 61 -4.34 13.47 -16.78
CA ALA A 61 -4.82 12.09 -16.92
C ALA A 61 -3.72 11.06 -16.64
N LYS A 62 -2.47 11.31 -17.07
CA LYS A 62 -1.31 10.48 -16.74
C LYS A 62 -0.96 10.54 -15.25
N SER A 63 -1.15 11.69 -14.60
CA SER A 63 -0.84 11.88 -13.18
C SER A 63 -1.91 11.34 -12.23
N VAL A 64 -3.13 11.10 -12.69
CA VAL A 64 -4.18 10.40 -11.91
C VAL A 64 -3.76 8.96 -11.53
N GLY A 65 -2.96 8.28 -12.36
CA GLY A 65 -2.34 6.99 -12.02
C GLY A 65 -1.03 7.09 -11.24
N LYS A 66 -0.37 8.26 -11.24
CA LYS A 66 0.93 8.54 -10.61
C LYS A 66 0.84 9.47 -9.39
N ARG A 67 -0.34 9.66 -8.79
CA ARG A 67 -0.44 10.16 -7.42
C ARG A 67 0.14 9.08 -6.50
N GLN A 68 1.46 9.05 -6.39
CA GLN A 68 2.15 8.55 -5.21
C GLN A 68 1.42 9.13 -4.02
N ARG A 69 1.16 8.27 -3.04
CA ARG A 69 0.21 8.46 -1.95
C ARG A 69 0.72 9.47 -0.91
N THR A 70 1.15 10.65 -1.33
CA THR A 70 1.52 11.75 -0.44
C THR A 70 0.24 12.41 0.08
N LYS A 71 -0.21 11.96 1.25
CA LYS A 71 -0.93 12.84 2.18
C LYS A 71 0.12 13.49 3.07
N GLU A 72 0.10 14.81 3.19
CA GLU A 72 0.92 15.58 4.15
C GLU A 72 2.46 15.49 3.95
N GLY A 73 2.92 15.14 2.75
CA GLY A 73 4.36 15.11 2.42
C GLY A 73 5.12 13.87 2.88
N ILE A 74 4.45 12.86 3.45
CA ILE A 74 5.05 11.57 3.83
C ILE A 74 4.87 10.58 2.69
N ASP A 75 5.97 10.13 2.08
CA ASP A 75 5.96 9.01 1.14
C ASP A 75 5.87 7.70 1.93
N ILE A 76 4.66 7.15 1.99
CA ILE A 76 4.35 5.89 2.70
C ILE A 76 5.14 4.72 2.13
N ASP A 77 5.34 4.68 0.82
CA ASP A 77 5.99 3.55 0.16
C ASP A 77 7.50 3.60 0.44
N LEU A 78 8.10 4.81 0.40
CA LEU A 78 9.49 5.02 0.83
C LEU A 78 9.69 4.67 2.32
N LEU A 79 8.79 5.11 3.20
CA LEU A 79 8.88 4.80 4.63
C LEU A 79 8.77 3.29 4.87
N THR A 80 7.83 2.62 4.20
CA THR A 80 7.66 1.17 4.26
C THR A 80 8.94 0.46 3.83
N LYS A 81 9.55 0.90 2.72
CA LYS A 81 10.80 0.36 2.22
C LYS A 81 11.96 0.52 3.22
N THR A 82 12.14 1.71 3.79
CA THR A 82 13.18 1.98 4.80
C THR A 82 13.03 1.11 6.04
N VAL A 83 11.78 0.94 6.52
CA VAL A 83 11.50 0.08 7.68
C VAL A 83 11.81 -1.38 7.34
N MET A 84 11.42 -1.85 6.16
CA MET A 84 11.73 -3.21 5.69
C MET A 84 13.23 -3.45 5.55
N GLU A 85 13.99 -2.49 5.02
CA GLU A 85 15.46 -2.56 4.95
C GLU A 85 16.10 -2.65 6.34
N LYS A 86 15.56 -1.93 7.33
CA LYS A 86 16.06 -1.96 8.72
C LYS A 86 15.75 -3.27 9.43
N ILE A 87 14.57 -3.86 9.18
CA ILE A 87 14.19 -5.17 9.70
C ILE A 87 15.04 -6.27 9.05
N GLY A 88 15.39 -6.11 7.78
CA GLY A 88 16.17 -7.07 7.02
C GLY A 88 15.36 -8.30 6.62
N SER A 89 16.04 -9.44 6.44
CA SER A 89 15.42 -10.66 5.92
C SER A 89 14.76 -11.55 6.99
N GLU A 90 14.98 -11.29 8.28
CA GLU A 90 14.43 -12.09 9.39
C GLU A 90 13.00 -11.68 9.75
N THR A 91 12.06 -11.89 8.81
CA THR A 91 10.65 -11.57 9.01
C THR A 91 9.88 -12.71 9.69
N LEU A 92 8.70 -12.40 10.23
CA LEU A 92 7.81 -13.43 10.78
C LEU A 92 7.39 -14.44 9.70
N GLY A 93 7.13 -13.98 8.48
CA GLY A 93 6.81 -14.83 7.34
C GLY A 93 7.93 -15.84 7.04
N LYS A 94 9.19 -15.41 7.06
CA LYS A 94 10.34 -16.31 6.89
C LYS A 94 10.45 -17.33 8.02
N PHE A 95 10.32 -16.87 9.28
CA PHE A 95 10.26 -17.76 10.44
C PHE A 95 9.16 -18.82 10.28
N TYR A 96 7.99 -18.41 9.80
CA TYR A 96 6.86 -19.30 9.58
C TYR A 96 7.17 -20.38 8.53
N GLN A 97 7.75 -20.00 7.41
CA GLN A 97 8.12 -20.94 6.35
C GLN A 97 9.18 -21.94 6.83
N GLU A 98 10.23 -21.47 7.50
CA GLU A 98 11.36 -22.32 7.88
C GLU A 98 11.05 -23.24 9.07
N LYS A 99 10.34 -22.73 10.07
CA LYS A 99 10.14 -23.43 11.36
C LYS A 99 8.78 -24.12 11.43
N ILE A 100 7.73 -23.56 10.82
CA ILE A 100 6.37 -24.08 10.95
C ILE A 100 6.00 -24.99 9.77
N LEU A 101 6.12 -24.51 8.53
CA LEU A 101 5.65 -25.25 7.36
C LEU A 101 6.43 -26.55 7.11
N ASN A 102 7.68 -26.63 7.57
CA ASN A 102 8.53 -27.83 7.47
C ASN A 102 8.13 -28.94 8.47
N GLN A 103 7.16 -28.71 9.35
CA GLN A 103 6.69 -29.71 10.30
C GLN A 103 5.72 -30.70 9.66
N LYS A 104 5.89 -32.00 9.96
CA LYS A 104 5.07 -33.08 9.39
C LYS A 104 3.60 -33.02 9.80
N THR A 105 3.30 -32.54 11.01
CA THR A 105 1.95 -32.55 11.56
C THR A 105 1.50 -31.17 11.97
N LEU A 106 0.64 -30.59 11.12
CA LEU A 106 0.09 -29.25 11.28
C LEU A 106 -1.44 -29.31 11.36
N TYR A 107 -2.04 -28.37 12.07
CA TYR A 107 -3.48 -28.09 11.99
C TYR A 107 -3.70 -26.59 11.92
N SER A 108 -4.79 -26.16 11.30
CA SER A 108 -5.09 -24.73 11.15
C SER A 108 -6.10 -24.25 12.17
N LYS A 109 -5.97 -22.98 12.53
CA LYS A 109 -6.94 -22.28 13.36
C LYS A 109 -7.23 -20.91 12.77
N THR A 110 -8.50 -20.53 12.79
CA THR A 110 -8.94 -19.20 12.38
C THR A 110 -8.92 -18.30 13.60
N LEU A 111 -8.25 -17.17 13.47
CA LEU A 111 -8.11 -16.15 14.50
C LEU A 111 -9.26 -15.13 14.40
N PRO A 112 -9.69 -14.51 15.50
CA PRO A 112 -10.68 -13.46 15.45
C PRO A 112 -10.03 -12.18 14.88
N GLU A 113 -10.83 -11.12 14.72
CA GLU A 113 -10.24 -9.83 14.40
C GLU A 113 -9.46 -9.30 15.60
N PRO A 114 -8.28 -8.68 15.36
CA PRO A 114 -7.49 -8.13 16.44
C PRO A 114 -8.23 -6.95 17.09
N ALA A 115 -8.42 -7.03 18.40
CA ALA A 115 -8.86 -5.94 19.26
C ALA A 115 -7.68 -5.34 20.04
N ASP A 116 -7.85 -4.14 20.60
CA ASP A 116 -6.81 -3.45 21.36
C ASP A 116 -6.37 -4.24 22.62
N GLU A 117 -7.31 -4.98 23.24
CA GLU A 117 -7.01 -5.85 24.38
C GLU A 117 -6.93 -7.32 23.98
N MET A 118 -5.73 -7.89 24.10
CA MET A 118 -5.47 -9.32 23.88
C MET A 118 -4.86 -9.98 25.12
N LYS A 119 -5.59 -10.94 25.69
CA LYS A 119 -5.23 -11.60 26.96
C LYS A 119 -5.17 -13.11 26.79
N VAL A 120 -4.19 -13.72 27.43
CA VAL A 120 -4.09 -15.18 27.55
C VAL A 120 -4.44 -15.52 28.99
N GLU A 121 -5.49 -16.30 29.17
CA GLU A 121 -5.99 -16.67 30.49
C GLU A 121 -6.27 -18.17 30.54
N ARG A 122 -6.17 -18.74 31.73
CA ARG A 122 -6.57 -20.12 32.00
C ARG A 122 -7.91 -20.12 32.70
N ASP A 123 -8.89 -20.78 32.10
CA ASP A 123 -10.20 -21.02 32.71
C ASP A 123 -10.32 -22.49 33.13
N LEU A 124 -11.54 -22.89 33.54
CA LEU A 124 -11.85 -24.26 33.93
C LEU A 124 -11.78 -25.27 32.78
N TYR A 125 -11.83 -24.81 31.53
CA TYR A 125 -11.88 -25.63 30.31
C TYR A 125 -10.53 -25.69 29.58
N GLY A 126 -9.57 -24.83 29.93
CA GLY A 126 -8.23 -24.84 29.36
C GLY A 126 -7.61 -23.46 29.25
N TRP A 127 -6.71 -23.31 28.28
CA TRP A 127 -6.12 -22.01 27.96
C TRP A 127 -6.97 -21.30 26.91
N ARG A 128 -7.23 -20.01 27.07
CA ARG A 128 -7.93 -19.20 26.07
C ARG A 128 -7.15 -17.97 25.69
N LEU A 129 -7.19 -17.63 24.41
CA LEU A 129 -6.76 -16.35 23.87
C LEU A 129 -7.99 -15.48 23.62
N TYR A 130 -8.10 -14.37 24.36
CA TYR A 130 -9.14 -13.38 24.21
C TYR A 130 -8.69 -12.25 23.29
N SER A 131 -9.59 -11.77 22.44
CA SER A 131 -9.45 -10.55 21.66
C SER A 131 -10.75 -9.76 21.79
N GLY A 132 -10.74 -8.77 22.68
CA GLY A 132 -11.96 -8.06 23.10
C GLY A 132 -13.03 -9.03 23.61
N ARG A 133 -14.16 -9.13 22.88
CA ARG A 133 -15.29 -9.99 23.26
C ARG A 133 -15.20 -11.42 22.71
N ARG A 134 -14.26 -11.71 21.81
CA ARG A 134 -14.10 -13.02 21.18
C ARG A 134 -12.99 -13.79 21.89
N SER A 135 -13.11 -15.11 21.92
CA SER A 135 -12.06 -15.97 22.47
C SER A 135 -11.84 -17.20 21.63
N ILE A 136 -10.66 -17.78 21.78
CA ILE A 136 -10.25 -19.03 21.15
C ILE A 136 -9.69 -19.95 22.23
N GLU A 137 -10.19 -21.17 22.28
CA GLU A 137 -9.69 -22.24 23.15
C GLU A 137 -8.40 -22.85 22.61
N CYS A 138 -7.38 -22.97 23.44
CA CYS A 138 -6.02 -23.42 23.14
C CYS A 138 -5.66 -24.65 23.99
N LYS A 139 -4.90 -25.60 23.42
CA LYS A 139 -4.54 -26.85 24.11
C LYS A 139 -3.43 -26.67 25.15
N SER A 140 -2.72 -25.55 25.10
CA SER A 140 -1.65 -25.21 26.04
C SER A 140 -1.42 -23.69 26.08
N GLU A 141 -0.71 -23.25 27.11
CA GLU A 141 -0.23 -21.86 27.22
C GLU A 141 0.63 -21.48 26.01
N SER A 142 1.55 -22.36 25.59
CA SER A 142 2.42 -22.12 24.44
C SER A 142 1.62 -21.92 23.15
N GLU A 143 0.53 -22.66 22.95
CA GLU A 143 -0.36 -22.45 21.81
C GLU A 143 -1.06 -21.09 21.89
N ALA A 144 -1.55 -20.69 23.07
CA ALA A 144 -2.19 -19.38 23.23
C ALA A 144 -1.22 -18.22 22.97
N ARG A 145 0.02 -18.32 23.48
CA ARG A 145 1.10 -17.36 23.24
C ARG A 145 1.51 -17.31 21.77
N TYR A 146 1.66 -18.47 21.14
CA TYR A 146 1.92 -18.57 19.70
C TYR A 146 0.86 -17.82 18.88
N LEU A 147 -0.43 -18.10 19.14
CA LEU A 147 -1.53 -17.49 18.40
C LEU A 147 -1.65 -15.99 18.67
N LYS A 148 -1.29 -15.54 19.88
CA LYS A 148 -1.28 -14.12 20.22
C LYS A 148 -0.36 -13.32 19.29
N VAL A 149 0.85 -13.81 19.02
CA VAL A 149 1.79 -13.11 18.12
C VAL A 149 1.21 -12.91 16.71
N TRP A 150 0.59 -13.95 16.16
CA TRP A 150 0.01 -13.87 14.82
C TRP A 150 -1.26 -13.02 14.76
N LEU A 151 -2.05 -13.04 15.84
CA LEU A 151 -3.22 -12.18 15.98
C LEU A 151 -2.81 -10.70 16.05
N GLU A 152 -1.78 -10.36 16.83
CA GLU A 152 -1.20 -9.02 16.88
C GLU A 152 -0.62 -8.57 15.53
N ALA A 153 -0.10 -9.51 14.75
CA ALA A 153 0.37 -9.26 13.38
C ALA A 153 -0.77 -9.21 12.34
N GLY A 154 -2.04 -9.39 12.74
CA GLY A 154 -3.21 -9.29 11.86
C GLY A 154 -3.45 -10.51 10.96
N VAL A 155 -2.83 -11.65 11.24
CA VAL A 155 -3.04 -12.88 10.46
C VAL A 155 -4.37 -13.53 10.84
N ARG A 156 -5.17 -13.93 9.84
CA ARG A 156 -6.52 -14.49 10.05
C ARG A 156 -6.55 -16.00 10.24
N LYS A 157 -5.60 -16.73 9.65
CA LYS A 157 -5.56 -18.19 9.72
C LYS A 157 -4.11 -18.64 9.84
N VAL A 158 -3.84 -19.49 10.82
CA VAL A 158 -2.47 -19.91 11.14
C VAL A 158 -2.44 -21.42 11.29
N LYS A 159 -1.46 -22.07 10.68
CA LYS A 159 -1.10 -23.48 10.97
C LYS A 159 -0.23 -23.58 12.21
N ILE A 160 -0.49 -24.58 13.02
CA ILE A 160 0.12 -24.82 14.33
C ILE A 160 0.70 -26.25 14.33
N PRO A 161 1.98 -26.43 14.75
CA PRO A 161 2.55 -27.75 14.99
C PRO A 161 1.80 -28.52 16.07
N LYS A 162 1.55 -29.82 15.86
CA LYS A 162 0.94 -30.68 16.89
C LYS A 162 1.91 -31.03 18.02
N ASP A 163 3.22 -30.98 17.75
CA ASP A 163 4.26 -31.25 18.75
C ASP A 163 4.31 -30.10 19.78
N LYS A 164 3.91 -30.43 21.02
CA LYS A 164 3.88 -29.47 22.13
C LYS A 164 5.26 -29.01 22.57
N ASN A 165 6.27 -29.90 22.54
CA ASN A 165 7.63 -29.57 22.97
C ASN A 165 8.28 -28.66 21.94
N TYR A 166 8.10 -28.98 20.66
CA TYR A 166 8.56 -28.11 19.57
C TYR A 166 7.91 -26.73 19.66
N LEU A 167 6.58 -26.67 19.81
CA LEU A 167 5.85 -25.41 19.93
C LEU A 167 6.34 -24.57 21.12
N LYS A 168 6.59 -25.19 22.28
CA LYS A 168 7.11 -24.49 23.46
C LYS A 168 8.48 -23.84 23.21
N ASN A 169 9.35 -24.50 22.46
CA ASN A 169 10.68 -23.98 22.16
C ASN A 169 10.64 -22.80 21.18
N ILE A 170 9.89 -22.94 20.08
CA ILE A 170 9.84 -21.93 19.03
C ILE A 170 9.06 -20.66 19.43
N VAL A 171 8.12 -20.75 20.39
CA VAL A 171 7.30 -19.60 20.79
C VAL A 171 8.14 -18.49 21.40
N SER A 172 9.14 -18.84 22.20
CA SER A 172 10.06 -17.84 22.79
C SER A 172 10.89 -17.13 21.71
N GLU A 173 11.35 -17.86 20.70
CA GLU A 173 12.07 -17.30 19.54
C GLU A 173 11.15 -16.37 18.72
N LEU A 174 9.91 -16.80 18.46
CA LEU A 174 8.91 -16.04 17.73
C LEU A 174 8.57 -14.73 18.44
N GLU A 175 8.33 -14.77 19.76
CA GLU A 175 8.06 -13.58 20.57
C GLU A 175 9.25 -12.61 20.59
N ALA A 176 10.48 -13.13 20.67
CA ALA A 176 11.68 -12.30 20.61
C ALA A 176 11.83 -11.60 19.25
N SER A 177 11.56 -12.32 18.15
CA SER A 177 11.54 -11.75 16.80
C SER A 177 10.46 -10.67 16.67
N LYS A 178 9.23 -10.96 17.13
CA LYS A 178 8.13 -9.99 17.14
C LYS A 178 8.48 -8.71 17.90
N LYS A 179 9.05 -8.84 19.11
CA LYS A 179 9.46 -7.69 19.93
C LYS A 179 10.51 -6.82 19.24
N LYS A 180 11.50 -7.43 18.58
CA LYS A 180 12.52 -6.69 17.82
C LYS A 180 11.87 -5.91 16.68
N ILE A 181 11.00 -6.56 15.90
CA ILE A 181 10.27 -5.93 14.80
C ILE A 181 9.40 -4.79 15.32
N ASP A 182 8.65 -4.99 16.41
CA ASP A 182 7.82 -3.96 17.03
C ASP A 182 8.62 -2.76 17.50
N ALA A 183 9.79 -2.98 18.10
CA ALA A 183 10.68 -1.89 18.53
C ALA A 183 11.16 -1.06 17.34
N ILE A 184 11.52 -1.71 16.22
CA ILE A 184 11.90 -1.03 14.99
C ILE A 184 10.70 -0.25 14.44
N ILE A 185 9.55 -0.88 14.27
CA ILE A 185 8.35 -0.22 13.75
C ILE A 185 7.97 1.00 14.62
N ASN A 186 7.97 0.85 15.95
CA ASN A 186 7.61 1.94 16.85
C ASN A 186 8.62 3.09 16.84
N SER A 187 9.92 2.85 16.60
CA SER A 187 10.90 3.94 16.49
C SER A 187 10.64 4.83 15.28
N TYR A 188 10.13 4.28 14.17
CA TYR A 188 9.76 5.06 12.98
C TYR A 188 8.35 5.64 13.04
N LEU A 189 7.39 4.95 13.67
CA LEU A 189 5.99 5.36 13.66
C LEU A 189 5.57 6.23 14.84
N SER A 190 6.36 6.29 15.92
CA SER A 190 6.04 7.12 17.10
C SER A 190 6.06 8.63 16.80
N SER A 191 6.80 9.07 15.78
CA SER A 191 6.83 10.46 15.32
C SER A 191 5.60 10.87 14.51
N ILE A 192 4.80 9.91 14.05
CA ILE A 192 3.60 10.16 13.23
C ILE A 192 2.40 10.40 14.15
N LEU A 193 1.92 11.66 14.16
CA LEU A 193 0.78 12.08 14.99
C LEU A 193 -0.59 11.64 14.43
N ASP A 194 -0.71 11.47 13.10
CA ASP A 194 -1.95 10.98 12.49
C ASP A 194 -2.12 9.46 12.72
N ILE A 195 -3.08 9.15 13.62
CA ILE A 195 -3.48 7.79 13.99
C ILE A 195 -3.97 6.98 12.77
N LYS A 196 -4.73 7.58 11.85
CA LYS A 196 -5.26 6.87 10.68
C LYS A 196 -4.14 6.50 9.72
N LEU A 197 -3.19 7.43 9.50
CA LEU A 197 -2.01 7.19 8.68
C LEU A 197 -1.11 6.11 9.31
N ARG A 198 -0.82 6.22 10.60
CA ARG A 198 -0.05 5.22 11.37
C ARG A 198 -0.66 3.82 11.24
N ASN A 199 -1.97 3.68 11.45
CA ASN A 199 -2.66 2.38 11.34
C ASN A 199 -2.67 1.83 9.91
N ARG A 200 -2.63 2.69 8.90
CA ARG A 200 -2.50 2.26 7.50
C ARG A 200 -1.09 1.75 7.20
N ILE A 201 -0.06 2.45 7.65
CA ILE A 201 1.34 2.04 7.48
C ILE A 201 1.59 0.73 8.23
N LEU A 202 1.12 0.61 9.48
CA LEU A 202 1.20 -0.62 10.26
C LEU A 202 0.62 -1.83 9.51
N ARG A 203 -0.59 -1.67 8.95
CA ARG A 203 -1.21 -2.76 8.18
C ARG A 203 -0.39 -3.16 6.95
N GLN A 204 0.15 -2.19 6.20
CA GLN A 204 1.00 -2.48 5.05
C GLN A 204 2.29 -3.19 5.45
N LEU A 205 2.96 -2.74 6.53
CA LEU A 205 4.15 -3.39 7.05
C LEU A 205 3.88 -4.83 7.49
N TRP A 206 2.83 -5.06 8.28
CA TRP A 206 2.48 -6.40 8.72
C TRP A 206 2.12 -7.34 7.57
N GLN A 207 1.48 -6.84 6.51
CA GLN A 207 1.20 -7.63 5.32
C GLN A 207 2.48 -8.17 4.66
N HIS A 208 3.53 -7.33 4.53
CA HIS A 208 4.82 -7.77 4.00
C HIS A 208 5.58 -8.67 4.99
N LEU A 209 5.58 -8.32 6.28
CA LEU A 209 6.30 -9.08 7.30
C LEU A 209 5.70 -10.47 7.56
N THR A 210 4.46 -10.71 7.15
CA THR A 210 3.74 -11.98 7.32
C THR A 210 3.39 -12.68 6.00
N GLU A 211 3.98 -12.27 4.87
CA GLU A 211 3.67 -12.74 3.51
C GLU A 211 3.86 -14.27 3.29
N GLY A 212 4.43 -15.00 4.26
CA GLY A 212 4.51 -16.47 4.25
C GLY A 212 3.55 -17.19 5.20
N ALA A 213 2.81 -16.47 6.04
CA ALA A 213 1.95 -17.01 7.10
C ALA A 213 0.44 -16.89 6.82
N SER A 214 0.06 -16.20 5.72
CA SER A 214 -1.32 -15.95 5.30
C SER A 214 -1.79 -16.84 4.16
#